data_AF-A0AAV0NLI1-F1
#
_entry.id   AF-A0AAV0NLI1-F1
#
_cell.length_a   1.000
_cell.length_b   1.000
_cell.length_c   1.000
_cell.angle_alpha   90.00
_cell.angle_beta   90.00
_cell.angle_gamma   90.00
#
_symmetry.space_group_name_H-M   'P 1'
#
loop_
_entity.id
_entity.type
_entity.pdbx_description
1 polymer ?
#
loop_
_entity_poly.entity_id
_entity_poly.type
_entity_poly.pdbx_seq_one_letter_code
_entity_poly.pdbx_strand_id
1 'polypeptide(L)'
;MCFGSGSNFGAEQLREIAVGMEASGQQFVWAVRGGQDDSWLPEGFEERTKGRGMVIRGWAPQVLILEHPARRAKGLGEMARKAVEEGGSSYNDLSSLIEELKLQRVASG
;
A
#
# COMPACT_ATOMS: atom_id res chain seq x y z
N MET A 1 6.39 -5.09 -2.56
CA MET A 1 5.39 -4.91 -3.62
C MET A 1 4.03 -5.29 -3.05
N CYS A 2 3.02 -4.43 -3.14
CA CYS A 2 1.68 -4.67 -2.58
C CYS A 2 0.64 -4.37 -3.66
N PHE A 3 -0.26 -5.30 -3.97
CA PHE A 3 -1.23 -5.15 -5.07
C PHE A 3 -2.62 -4.62 -4.65
N GLY A 4 -2.75 -4.08 -3.43
CA GLY A 4 -4.00 -3.49 -2.96
C GLY A 4 -5.10 -4.52 -2.70
N SER A 5 -6.28 -4.05 -2.30
CA SER A 5 -7.40 -4.89 -1.84
C SER A 5 -8.22 -5.55 -2.96
N GLY A 6 -7.95 -5.24 -4.23
CA GLY A 6 -8.75 -5.71 -5.38
C GLY A 6 -8.10 -6.78 -6.26
N SER A 7 -6.88 -7.24 -5.94
CA SER A 7 -6.14 -8.18 -6.79
C SER A 7 -6.34 -9.63 -6.33
N ASN A 8 -7.08 -10.42 -7.11
CA ASN A 8 -7.23 -11.86 -6.90
C ASN A 8 -6.36 -12.60 -7.93
N PHE A 9 -5.08 -12.85 -7.59
CA PHE A 9 -4.16 -13.55 -8.47
C PHE A 9 -4.31 -15.07 -8.30
N GLY A 10 -4.36 -15.81 -9.42
CA GLY A 10 -4.27 -17.28 -9.39
C GLY A 10 -2.87 -17.76 -9.01
N ALA A 11 -2.76 -19.04 -8.61
CA ALA A 11 -1.51 -19.67 -8.17
C ALA A 11 -0.37 -19.53 -9.20
N GLU A 12 -0.66 -19.71 -10.49
CA GLU A 12 0.34 -19.56 -11.58
C GLU A 12 0.90 -18.13 -11.65
N GLN A 13 0.06 -17.11 -11.47
CA GLN A 13 0.51 -15.72 -11.51
C GLN A 13 1.40 -15.40 -10.30
N LEU A 14 1.06 -15.93 -9.11
CA LEU A 14 1.90 -15.79 -7.92
C LEU A 14 3.25 -16.47 -8.13
N ARG A 15 3.28 -17.65 -8.76
CA ARG A 15 4.51 -18.35 -9.10
C ARG A 15 5.42 -17.51 -9.99
N GLU A 16 4.89 -16.92 -11.06
CA GLU A 16 5.67 -16.04 -11.95
C GLU A 16 6.21 -14.80 -11.23
N ILE A 17 5.42 -14.22 -10.32
CA ILE A 17 5.88 -13.09 -9.49
C ILE A 17 7.03 -13.53 -8.59
N ALA A 18 6.96 -14.72 -7.97
CA ALA A 18 8.04 -15.27 -7.16
C ALA A 18 9.32 -15.45 -7.99
N VAL A 19 9.22 -16.07 -9.16
CA VAL A 19 10.34 -16.25 -10.10
C VAL A 19 10.96 -14.89 -10.49
N GLY A 20 10.13 -13.90 -10.81
CA GLY A 20 10.58 -12.55 -11.13
C GLY A 20 11.28 -11.86 -9.96
N MET A 21 10.78 -12.02 -8.74
CA MET A 21 11.42 -11.48 -7.53
C MET A 21 12.80 -12.10 -7.29
N GLU A 22 12.90 -13.42 -7.42
CA GLU A 22 14.17 -14.15 -7.30
C GLU A 22 15.19 -13.67 -8.33
N ALA A 23 14.79 -13.63 -9.61
CA ALA A 23 15.64 -13.22 -10.72
C ALA A 23 16.09 -11.75 -10.64
N SER A 24 15.25 -10.87 -10.09
CA SER A 24 15.58 -9.44 -9.95
C SER A 24 16.75 -9.19 -8.98
N GLY A 25 16.98 -10.12 -8.06
CA GLY A 25 17.97 -10.00 -6.99
C GLY A 25 17.75 -8.86 -6.01
N GLN A 26 16.63 -8.13 -6.12
CA GLN A 26 16.32 -6.96 -5.28
C GLN A 26 15.81 -7.38 -3.91
N GLN A 27 15.96 -6.49 -2.91
CA GLN A 27 15.34 -6.69 -1.60
C GLN A 27 13.83 -6.48 -1.69
N PHE A 28 13.05 -7.34 -1.05
CA PHE A 28 11.59 -7.28 -1.12
C PHE A 28 10.90 -7.68 0.18
N VAL A 29 9.73 -7.07 0.38
CA VAL A 29 8.69 -7.58 1.28
C VAL A 29 7.43 -7.79 0.43
N TRP A 30 6.89 -9.00 0.48
CA TRP A 30 5.74 -9.41 -0.33
C TRP A 30 4.64 -9.97 0.55
N ALA A 31 3.52 -9.24 0.62
CA ALA A 31 2.33 -9.67 1.34
C ALA A 31 1.32 -10.28 0.36
N VAL A 32 0.99 -11.56 0.55
CA VAL A 32 0.12 -12.34 -0.34
C VAL A 32 -1.19 -12.65 0.38
N ARG A 33 -2.31 -12.18 -0.19
CA ARG A 33 -3.66 -12.52 0.29
C ARG A 33 -4.19 -13.73 -0.48
N GLY A 34 -4.81 -14.66 0.24
CA GLY A 34 -5.46 -15.85 -0.35
C GLY A 34 -4.56 -17.09 -0.51
N GLY A 35 -3.26 -17.00 -0.23
CA GLY A 35 -2.35 -18.14 -0.20
C GLY A 35 -2.36 -18.83 1.17
N GLN A 36 -3.40 -19.61 1.47
CA GLN A 36 -3.38 -20.48 2.66
C GLN A 36 -2.47 -21.71 2.48
N ASP A 37 -2.20 -22.09 1.23
CA ASP A 37 -1.16 -23.04 0.88
C ASP A 37 0.02 -22.34 0.18
N ASP A 38 1.17 -23.02 0.18
CA ASP A 38 2.41 -22.59 -0.46
C ASP A 38 2.63 -23.25 -1.82
N SER A 39 1.61 -23.89 -2.41
CA SER A 39 1.76 -24.67 -3.65
C SER A 39 2.22 -23.82 -4.85
N TRP A 40 1.91 -22.52 -4.81
CA TRP A 40 2.32 -21.53 -5.80
C TRP A 40 3.77 -21.05 -5.61
N LEU A 41 4.39 -21.30 -4.46
CA LEU A 41 5.74 -20.84 -4.16
C LEU A 41 6.75 -21.85 -4.72
N PRO A 42 7.77 -21.41 -5.47
CA PRO A 42 8.83 -22.31 -5.93
C PRO A 42 9.53 -23.00 -4.76
N GLU A 43 9.80 -24.30 -4.90
CA GLU A 43 10.49 -25.08 -3.86
C GLU A 43 11.82 -24.41 -3.48
N GLY A 44 12.06 -24.25 -2.17
CA GLY A 44 13.28 -23.63 -1.64
C GLY A 44 13.40 -22.11 -1.83
N PHE A 45 12.36 -21.41 -2.31
CA PHE A 45 12.39 -19.96 -2.56
C PHE A 45 12.78 -19.14 -1.32
N GLU A 46 12.20 -19.43 -0.16
CA GLU A 46 12.48 -18.69 1.08
C GLU A 46 13.95 -18.85 1.52
N GLU A 47 14.54 -20.03 1.35
CA GLU A 47 15.95 -20.26 1.67
C GLU A 47 16.87 -19.53 0.68
N ARG A 48 16.55 -19.53 -0.62
CA ARG A 48 17.35 -18.81 -1.64
C ARG A 48 17.25 -17.28 -1.51
N THR A 49 16.13 -16.78 -0.99
CA THR A 49 15.90 -15.34 -0.80
C THR A 49 16.17 -14.86 0.63
N LYS A 50 16.65 -15.75 1.51
CA LYS A 50 17.00 -15.47 2.90
C LYS A 50 17.92 -14.25 3.01
N GLY A 51 17.58 -13.34 3.92
CA GLY A 51 18.32 -12.09 4.13
C GLY A 51 18.06 -10.99 3.10
N ARG A 52 17.27 -11.24 2.05
CA ARG A 52 16.86 -10.24 1.05
C ARG A 52 15.34 -10.14 0.86
N GLY A 53 14.62 -11.22 1.11
CA GLY A 53 13.19 -11.33 0.88
C GLY A 53 12.42 -11.74 2.14
N MET A 54 11.21 -11.20 2.31
CA MET A 54 10.25 -11.65 3.31
C MET A 54 8.87 -11.83 2.67
N VAL A 55 8.30 -13.03 2.79
CA VAL A 55 6.93 -13.35 2.36
C VAL A 55 6.01 -13.32 3.58
N ILE A 56 4.93 -12.56 3.50
CA ILE A 56 3.91 -12.45 4.56
C ILE A 56 2.62 -13.07 4.00
N ARG A 57 2.19 -14.19 4.58
CA ARG A 57 0.90 -14.82 4.25
C ARG A 57 -0.23 -14.08 4.96
N GLY A 58 -1.24 -13.66 4.23
CA GLY A 58 -2.38 -12.92 4.75
C GLY A 58 -2.20 -11.40 4.70
N TRP A 59 -2.77 -10.69 5.69
CA TRP A 59 -2.70 -9.23 5.71
C TRP A 59 -1.41 -8.76 6.36
N ALA A 60 -0.63 -7.95 5.64
CA ALA A 60 0.42 -7.16 6.23
C ALA A 60 -0.11 -5.74 6.54
N PRO A 61 0.19 -5.16 7.71
CA PRO A 61 -0.11 -3.77 8.00
C PRO A 61 0.65 -2.86 7.04
N GLN A 62 -0.04 -2.47 5.97
CA GLN A 62 0.50 -1.65 4.88
C GLN A 62 1.12 -0.35 5.39
N VAL A 63 0.61 0.19 6.52
CA VAL A 63 1.11 1.38 7.21
C VAL A 63 2.54 1.17 7.75
N LEU A 64 2.85 0.03 8.37
CA LEU A 64 4.18 -0.22 8.94
C LEU A 64 5.26 -0.44 7.86
N ILE A 65 4.89 -1.05 6.73
CA ILE A 65 5.78 -1.15 5.56
C ILE A 65 5.92 0.23 4.87
N LEU A 66 4.92 1.11 5.00
CA LEU A 66 4.92 2.50 4.48
C LEU A 66 5.82 3.46 5.27
N GLU A 67 6.11 3.18 6.53
CA GLU A 67 6.90 4.05 7.41
C GLU A 67 8.42 3.81 7.36
N HIS A 68 8.89 2.77 6.67
CA HIS A 68 10.32 2.47 6.58
C HIS A 68 11.10 3.57 5.80
N PRO A 69 12.27 4.04 6.29
CA PRO A 69 13.08 5.10 5.67
C PRO A 69 13.51 4.84 4.21
N ALA A 70 13.45 3.57 3.77
CA ALA A 70 13.80 3.17 2.40
C ALA A 70 12.86 3.73 1.31
N ARG A 71 11.77 4.41 1.67
CA ARG A 71 10.89 5.08 0.70
C ARG A 71 11.39 6.48 0.41
N ARG A 72 11.83 6.70 -0.83
CA ARG A 72 12.07 8.03 -1.44
C ARG A 72 10.84 8.98 -1.43
N ALA A 73 9.70 8.59 -0.88
CA ALA A 73 8.44 9.33 -0.90
C ALA A 73 8.04 9.95 0.46
N LYS A 74 8.91 9.96 1.49
CA LYS A 74 8.60 10.61 2.79
C LYS A 74 8.07 12.04 2.63
N GLY A 75 8.69 12.84 1.75
CA GLY A 75 8.26 14.21 1.49
C GLY A 75 6.84 14.31 0.92
N LEU A 76 6.46 13.43 -0.02
CA LEU A 76 5.10 13.40 -0.58
C LEU A 76 4.06 12.97 0.47
N GLY A 77 4.40 12.01 1.32
CA GLY A 77 3.54 11.59 2.44
C GLY A 77 3.35 12.69 3.48
N GLU A 78 4.42 13.41 3.84
CA GLU A 78 4.36 14.56 4.75
C GLU A 78 3.53 15.71 4.18
N MET A 79 3.68 15.99 2.88
CA MET A 79 2.86 17.01 2.20
C MET A 79 1.38 16.61 2.14
N ALA A 80 1.09 15.35 1.81
CA ALA A 80 -0.28 14.85 1.80
C ALA A 80 -0.92 14.89 3.20
N ARG A 81 -0.16 14.55 4.25
CA ARG A 81 -0.62 14.65 5.64
C ARG A 81 -0.91 16.11 6.01
N LYS A 82 0.01 17.04 5.75
CA LYS A 82 -0.18 18.47 6.03
C LYS A 82 -1.37 19.08 5.29
N ALA A 83 -1.70 18.59 4.10
CA ALA A 83 -2.83 19.09 3.32
C ALA A 83 -4.19 18.77 3.96
N VAL A 84 -4.30 17.71 4.78
CA VAL A 84 -5.55 17.27 5.41
C VAL A 84 -5.67 17.64 6.90
N GLU A 85 -4.59 18.08 7.54
CA GLU A 85 -4.59 18.59 8.92
C GLU A 85 -5.30 19.94 9.06
N GLU A 86 -5.70 20.32 10.27
CA GLU A 86 -6.37 21.61 10.53
C GLU A 86 -5.52 22.79 10.03
N GLY A 87 -6.13 23.64 9.21
CA GLY A 87 -5.45 24.75 8.52
C GLY A 87 -4.71 24.35 7.23
N GLY A 88 -4.69 23.07 6.87
CA GLY A 88 -4.20 22.56 5.60
C GLY A 88 -5.09 22.95 4.42
N SER A 89 -4.57 22.91 3.19
CA SER A 89 -5.30 23.38 2.01
C SER A 89 -6.60 22.61 1.77
N SER A 90 -6.56 21.28 1.86
CA SER A 90 -7.75 20.45 1.65
C SER A 90 -8.76 20.59 2.79
N TYR A 91 -8.28 20.85 4.02
CA TYR A 91 -9.13 21.17 5.16
C TYR A 91 -9.86 22.51 4.92
N ASN A 92 -9.13 23.55 4.52
CA ASN A 92 -9.70 24.87 4.26
C ASN A 92 -10.67 24.88 3.08
N ASP A 93 -10.36 24.15 1.99
CA ASP A 93 -11.25 24.02 0.84
C ASP A 93 -12.57 23.35 1.24
N LEU A 94 -12.51 22.28 2.04
CA LEU A 94 -13.70 21.60 2.54
C LEU A 94 -14.50 22.49 3.51
N SER A 95 -13.83 23.20 4.41
CA SER A 95 -14.47 24.17 5.31
C SER A 95 -15.18 25.28 4.52
N SER A 96 -14.56 25.78 3.45
CA SER A 96 -15.14 26.81 2.59
C SER A 96 -16.38 26.30 1.87
N LEU A 97 -16.34 25.08 1.33
CA LEU A 97 -17.49 24.43 0.68
C LEU A 97 -18.65 24.22 1.66
N ILE A 98 -18.36 23.80 2.89
CA ILE A 98 -19.38 23.60 3.92
C ILE A 98 -20.06 24.93 4.27
N GLU A 99 -19.30 26.02 4.41
CA GLU A 99 -19.88 27.34 4.66
C GLU A 99 -20.71 27.84 3.47
N GLU A 100 -20.28 27.61 2.24
CA GLU A 100 -21.05 27.95 1.04
C GLU A 100 -22.41 27.23 1.02
N LEU A 101 -22.43 25.92 1.30
CA LEU A 101 -23.65 25.12 1.37
C LEU A 101 -24.59 25.58 2.49
N LYS A 102 -24.05 25.99 3.64
CA LYS A 102 -24.85 26.58 4.73
C LYS A 102 -25.50 27.89 4.31
N LEU A 103 -24.77 28.78 3.63
CA LEU A 103 -25.28 30.06 3.14
C LEU A 103 -26.40 29.86 2.09
N GLN A 104 -26.22 28.92 1.16
CA GLN A 104 -27.25 28.60 0.17
C GLN A 104 -28.53 28.07 0.82
N ARG A 105 -28.41 27.22 1.85
CA ARG A 105 -29.56 26.69 2.59
C ARG A 105 -30.33 27.77 3.36
N VAL A 106 -29.64 28.77 3.89
CA VAL A 106 -30.27 29.93 4.57
C VAL A 106 -30.92 30.88 3.56
N ALA A 107 -30.34 31.05 2.36
CA ALA A 107 -30.89 31.92 1.32
C ALA A 107 -32.11 31.31 0.58
N SER A 108 -32.34 30.00 0.73
CA SER A 108 -33.40 29.26 0.03
C SER A 108 -34.61 28.92 0.90
N GLY A 109 -34.68 29.41 2.15
CA GLY A 109 -35.78 29.20 3.09
C GLY A 109 -36.38 30.53 3.54
#